data_AF-A0A7H4M9Z0-F1
#
_entry.id   AF-A0A7H4M9Z0-F1
#
_cell.length_a   1.000
_cell.length_b   1.000
_cell.length_c   1.000
_cell.angle_alpha   90.00
_cell.angle_beta   90.00
_cell.angle_gamma   90.00
#
_symmetry.space_group_name_H-M   'P 1'
#
loop_
_entity.id
_entity.type
_entity.pdbx_description
1 polymer ?
#
loop_
_entity_poly.entity_id
_entity_poly.type
_entity_poly.pdbx_seq_one_letter_code
_entity_poly.pdbx_strand_id
1 'polypeptide(L)'
;MLFARDGAARVSLNAIAKEAGVTPAMLHYYFSSRDALVTQLIEERFMPLRNHISRIFVDHPQDPVLALTMMVETLAHMAEKNAWFAPLWMQEIIGEMPILRQHMDARFGEERFQVMLETVRRWQLEGKINPALSPELLFTTVISLVLVPFSRIHSDPRLQAVNRQTIISHALALMGHGVGG
;
A
#
# COMPACT_ATOMS: atom_id res chain seq x y z
N MET A 1 14.40 -5.27 0.30
CA MET A 1 14.05 -6.05 1.51
C MET A 1 13.68 -7.46 1.08
N LEU A 2 14.27 -8.51 1.68
CA LEU A 2 14.06 -9.90 1.24
C LEU A 2 12.59 -10.31 1.11
N PHE A 3 11.73 -9.91 2.05
CA PHE A 3 10.30 -10.26 1.99
C PHE A 3 9.62 -9.78 0.70
N ALA A 4 9.93 -8.57 0.27
CA ALA A 4 9.42 -7.99 -0.97
C ALA A 4 9.98 -8.66 -2.24
N ARG A 5 11.20 -9.23 -2.18
CA ARG A 5 11.89 -9.86 -3.32
C ARG A 5 11.52 -11.34 -3.47
N ASP A 6 11.59 -12.09 -2.38
CA ASP A 6 11.58 -13.56 -2.40
C ASP A 6 10.22 -14.14 -1.98
N GLY A 7 9.27 -13.27 -1.59
CA GLY A 7 7.98 -13.65 -1.02
C GLY A 7 8.09 -13.86 0.47
N ALA A 8 7.17 -13.29 1.25
CA ALA A 8 7.20 -13.40 2.70
C ALA A 8 7.38 -14.87 3.14
N ALA A 9 6.55 -15.79 2.63
CA ALA A 9 6.56 -17.20 3.01
C ALA A 9 7.90 -17.94 2.84
N ARG A 10 8.82 -17.46 1.98
CA ARG A 10 10.07 -18.16 1.64
C ARG A 10 11.31 -17.64 2.36
N VAL A 11 11.21 -16.51 3.07
CA VAL A 11 12.36 -15.86 3.71
C VAL A 11 12.53 -16.35 5.14
N SER A 12 13.62 -17.07 5.42
CA SER A 12 14.00 -17.50 6.78
C SER A 12 14.86 -16.44 7.50
N LEU A 13 14.91 -16.48 8.84
CA LEU A 13 15.81 -15.62 9.63
C LEU A 13 17.27 -15.77 9.22
N ASN A 14 17.69 -16.98 8.84
CA ASN A 14 19.05 -17.25 8.35
C ASN A 14 19.33 -16.56 7.01
N ALA A 15 18.35 -16.52 6.10
CA ALA A 15 18.47 -15.78 4.84
C ALA A 15 18.57 -14.26 5.10
N ILE A 16 17.81 -13.75 6.07
CA ILE A 16 17.89 -12.34 6.50
C ILE A 16 19.27 -12.04 7.11
N ALA A 17 19.80 -12.94 7.94
CA ALA A 17 21.12 -12.80 8.55
C ALA A 17 22.22 -12.66 7.50
N LYS A 18 22.18 -13.57 6.53
CA LYS A 18 23.14 -13.60 5.42
C LYS A 18 23.11 -12.31 4.61
N GLU A 19 21.93 -11.78 4.28
CA GLU A 19 21.82 -10.53 3.51
C GLU A 19 22.18 -9.29 4.34
N ALA A 20 21.83 -9.28 5.63
CA ALA A 20 22.19 -8.18 6.53
C ALA A 20 23.67 -8.20 6.96
N GLY A 21 24.45 -9.22 6.55
CA GLY A 21 25.85 -9.35 6.91
C GLY A 21 26.09 -9.63 8.40
N VAL A 22 25.08 -10.16 9.09
CA VAL A 22 25.11 -10.46 10.53
C VAL A 22 25.08 -11.96 10.77
N THR A 23 25.53 -12.39 11.95
CA THR A 23 25.43 -13.80 12.33
C THR A 23 23.97 -14.16 12.67
N PRO A 24 23.52 -15.40 12.40
CA PRO A 24 22.20 -15.87 12.83
C PRO A 24 21.97 -15.69 14.34
N ALA A 25 23.01 -15.89 15.16
CA ALA A 25 22.94 -15.70 16.61
C ALA A 25 22.58 -14.25 17.00
N MET A 26 23.10 -13.23 16.29
CA MET A 26 22.72 -11.84 16.56
C MET A 26 21.25 -11.58 16.20
N LEU A 27 20.75 -12.10 15.08
CA LEU A 27 19.33 -11.96 14.74
C LEU A 27 18.42 -12.69 15.72
N HIS A 28 18.80 -13.87 16.21
CA HIS A 28 18.04 -14.58 17.24
C HIS A 28 18.06 -13.88 18.60
N TYR A 29 19.10 -13.09 18.90
CA TYR A 29 19.14 -12.24 20.09
C TYR A 29 18.12 -11.10 20.01
N TYR A 30 17.95 -10.48 18.84
CA TYR A 30 16.99 -9.38 18.65
C TYR A 30 15.56 -9.85 18.36
N PHE A 31 15.38 -11.00 17.73
CA PHE A 31 14.07 -11.50 17.31
C PHE A 31 13.89 -12.96 17.72
N SER A 32 12.87 -13.19 18.54
CA SER A 32 12.49 -14.53 19.02
C SER A 32 11.97 -15.43 17.91
N SER A 33 11.42 -14.86 16.82
CA SER A 33 10.97 -15.60 15.64
C SER A 33 10.98 -14.73 14.38
N ARG A 34 10.86 -15.39 13.22
CA ARG A 34 10.66 -14.72 11.92
C ARG A 34 9.43 -13.81 11.96
N ASP A 35 8.34 -14.29 12.56
CA ASP A 35 7.07 -13.57 12.61
C ASP A 35 7.16 -12.36 13.56
N ALA A 36 7.97 -12.44 14.63
CA ALA A 36 8.30 -11.29 15.47
C ALA A 36 9.05 -10.21 14.68
N LEU A 37 10.03 -10.60 13.84
CA LEU A 37 10.74 -9.68 12.96
C LEU A 37 9.80 -9.04 11.94
N VAL A 38 8.97 -9.83 11.27
CA VAL A 38 7.99 -9.32 10.29
C VAL A 38 6.98 -8.38 10.96
N THR A 39 6.52 -8.72 12.15
CA THR A 39 5.64 -7.86 12.96
C THR A 39 6.31 -6.52 13.24
N GLN A 40 7.53 -6.52 13.76
CA GLN A 40 8.25 -5.28 14.06
C GLN A 40 8.49 -4.44 12.80
N LEU A 41 8.82 -5.08 11.68
CA LEU A 41 8.93 -4.40 10.40
C LEU A 41 7.62 -3.71 9.99
N ILE A 42 6.50 -4.44 10.07
CA ILE A 42 5.18 -3.89 9.71
C ILE A 42 4.92 -2.66 10.57
N GLU A 43 5.09 -2.78 11.88
CA GLU A 43 4.87 -1.70 12.85
C GLU A 43 5.78 -0.48 12.62
N GLU A 44 7.07 -0.69 12.38
CA GLU A 44 8.05 0.39 12.26
C GLU A 44 8.12 1.02 10.87
N ARG A 45 7.79 0.27 9.81
CA ARG A 45 8.01 0.69 8.42
C ARG A 45 6.74 0.81 7.62
N PHE A 46 5.83 -0.15 7.72
CA PHE A 46 4.60 -0.15 6.92
C PHE A 46 3.51 0.74 7.54
N MET A 47 3.27 0.59 8.84
CA MET A 47 2.21 1.32 9.54
C MET A 47 2.37 2.85 9.49
N PRO A 48 3.57 3.44 9.60
CA PRO A 48 3.73 4.88 9.46
C PRO A 48 3.34 5.40 8.07
N LEU A 49 3.70 4.65 7.01
CA LEU A 49 3.32 5.00 5.64
C LEU A 49 1.81 4.93 5.44
N ARG A 50 1.19 3.85 5.91
CA ARG A 50 -0.28 3.68 5.88
C ARG A 50 -0.99 4.79 6.65
N ASN A 51 -0.50 5.15 7.84
CA ASN A 51 -1.09 6.18 8.68
C ASN A 51 -1.02 7.56 8.00
N HIS A 52 0.09 7.85 7.31
CA HIS A 52 0.23 9.08 6.55
C HIS A 52 -0.82 9.17 5.43
N ILE A 53 -1.10 8.07 4.71
CA ILE A 53 -2.18 8.03 3.72
C ILE A 53 -3.55 8.24 4.37
N SER A 54 -3.83 7.54 5.48
CA SER A 54 -5.12 7.71 6.19
C SER A 54 -5.33 9.13 6.71
N ARG A 55 -4.24 9.83 7.08
CA ARG A 55 -4.30 11.21 7.59
C ARG A 55 -4.79 12.21 6.54
N ILE A 56 -4.49 12.00 5.26
CA ILE A 56 -4.98 12.85 4.15
C ILE A 56 -6.51 13.00 4.21
N PHE A 57 -7.23 11.91 4.45
CA PHE A 57 -8.70 11.92 4.50
C PHE A 57 -9.26 12.56 5.78
N VAL A 58 -8.48 12.57 6.86
CA VAL A 58 -8.83 13.28 8.10
C VAL A 58 -8.64 14.79 7.92
N ASP A 59 -7.58 15.20 7.23
CA ASP A 59 -7.27 16.62 7.02
C ASP A 59 -8.12 17.24 5.89
N HIS A 60 -8.63 16.43 4.96
CA HIS A 60 -9.47 16.86 3.83
C HIS A 60 -10.84 16.14 3.79
N PRO A 61 -11.66 16.20 4.86
CA PRO A 61 -12.88 15.39 4.98
C PRO A 61 -14.00 15.82 4.01
N GLN A 62 -13.90 17.03 3.45
CA GLN A 62 -14.94 17.64 2.60
C GLN A 62 -14.55 17.69 1.12
N ASP A 63 -13.32 17.35 0.77
CA ASP A 63 -12.80 17.42 -0.60
C ASP A 63 -12.23 16.06 -1.03
N PRO A 64 -13.10 15.10 -1.41
CA PRO A 64 -12.67 13.76 -1.75
C PRO A 64 -11.78 13.70 -2.99
N VAL A 65 -12.00 14.59 -3.97
CA VAL A 65 -11.19 14.61 -5.20
C VAL A 65 -9.77 15.05 -4.88
N LEU A 66 -9.60 16.10 -4.07
CA LEU A 66 -8.28 16.50 -3.57
C LEU A 66 -7.63 15.38 -2.75
N ALA A 67 -8.37 14.79 -1.81
CA ALA A 67 -7.82 13.74 -0.94
C ALA A 67 -7.34 12.49 -1.73
N LEU A 68 -8.12 12.05 -2.73
CA LEU A 68 -7.73 10.94 -3.60
C LEU A 68 -6.56 11.31 -4.51
N THR A 69 -6.48 12.56 -4.99
CA THR A 69 -5.34 13.07 -5.76
C THR A 69 -4.06 13.04 -4.92
N MET A 70 -4.11 13.58 -3.70
CA MET A 70 -2.98 13.55 -2.76
C MET A 70 -2.59 12.11 -2.42
N MET A 71 -3.55 11.21 -2.25
CA MET A 71 -3.28 9.79 -2.03
C MET A 71 -2.49 9.17 -3.18
N VAL A 72 -2.83 9.45 -4.45
CA VAL A 72 -2.08 8.98 -5.63
C VAL A 72 -0.64 9.48 -5.60
N GLU A 73 -0.44 10.77 -5.36
CA GLU A 73 0.90 11.38 -5.32
C GLU A 73 1.75 10.83 -4.16
N THR A 74 1.15 10.73 -2.98
CA THR A 74 1.80 10.18 -1.78
C THR A 74 2.18 8.72 -1.98
N LEU A 75 1.29 7.88 -2.52
CA LEU A 75 1.58 6.47 -2.83
C LEU A 75 2.74 6.35 -3.81
N ALA A 76 2.74 7.17 -4.87
CA ALA A 76 3.78 7.15 -5.87
C ALA A 76 5.14 7.59 -5.30
N HIS A 77 5.16 8.64 -4.47
CA HIS A 77 6.37 9.06 -3.77
C HIS A 77 6.90 7.98 -2.80
N MET A 78 6.00 7.34 -2.05
CA MET A 78 6.36 6.25 -1.14
C MET A 78 6.93 5.05 -1.89
N ALA A 79 6.32 4.66 -3.01
CA ALA A 79 6.75 3.52 -3.82
C ALA A 79 8.11 3.78 -4.51
N GLU A 80 8.35 5.00 -5.00
CA GLU A 80 9.65 5.40 -5.55
C GLU A 80 10.75 5.39 -4.48
N LYS A 81 10.47 5.97 -3.30
CA LYS A 81 11.44 6.04 -2.20
C LYS A 81 11.70 4.69 -1.53
N ASN A 82 10.69 3.80 -1.53
CA ASN A 82 10.72 2.51 -0.85
C ASN A 82 10.41 1.39 -1.85
N ALA A 83 11.43 0.91 -2.58
CA ALA A 83 11.28 -0.14 -3.58
C ALA A 83 10.63 -1.44 -3.06
N TRP A 84 10.62 -1.67 -1.74
CA TRP A 84 9.96 -2.81 -1.10
C TRP A 84 8.45 -2.63 -0.89
N PHE A 85 7.93 -1.40 -0.92
CA PHE A 85 6.56 -1.08 -0.52
C PHE A 85 5.52 -1.67 -1.48
N ALA A 86 5.65 -1.40 -2.78
CA ALA A 86 4.70 -1.89 -3.77
C ALA A 86 4.67 -3.43 -3.87
N PRO A 87 5.81 -4.16 -3.91
CA PRO A 87 5.77 -5.62 -3.89
C PRO A 87 5.20 -6.21 -2.59
N LEU A 88 5.50 -5.60 -1.43
CA LEU A 88 4.94 -6.05 -0.15
C LEU A 88 3.41 -5.91 -0.13
N TRP A 89 2.90 -4.79 -0.64
CA TRP A 89 1.47 -4.56 -0.80
C TRP A 89 0.81 -5.61 -1.71
N MET A 90 1.45 -5.96 -2.84
CA MET A 90 0.92 -7.00 -3.73
C MET A 90 0.82 -8.37 -3.05
N GLN A 91 1.78 -8.72 -2.19
CA GLN A 91 1.72 -9.97 -1.43
C GLN A 91 0.56 -9.99 -0.41
N GLU A 92 0.19 -8.83 0.14
CA GLU A 92 -0.99 -8.71 1.01
C GLU A 92 -2.28 -8.95 0.21
N ILE A 93 -2.46 -8.26 -0.91
CA ILE A 93 -3.66 -8.37 -1.76
C ILE A 93 -3.90 -9.82 -2.19
N ILE A 94 -2.84 -10.53 -2.59
CA ILE A 94 -2.92 -11.92 -3.07
C ILE A 94 -3.09 -12.91 -1.89
N GLY A 95 -3.00 -12.44 -0.64
CA GLY A 95 -3.20 -13.25 0.56
C GLY A 95 -1.96 -14.01 1.04
N GLU A 96 -0.79 -13.70 0.51
CA GLU A 96 0.48 -14.35 0.86
C GLU A 96 1.14 -13.77 2.13
N MET A 97 0.53 -12.73 2.75
CA MET A 97 0.96 -12.15 4.02
C MET A 97 -0.15 -12.08 5.08
N PRO A 98 -0.56 -13.22 5.68
CA PRO A 98 -1.60 -13.24 6.72
C PRO A 98 -1.28 -12.36 7.93
N ILE A 99 -0.01 -12.25 8.30
CA ILE A 99 0.43 -11.43 9.44
C ILE A 99 0.18 -9.93 9.21
N LEU A 100 0.37 -9.44 7.99
CA LEU A 100 0.07 -8.06 7.64
C LEU A 100 -1.44 -7.80 7.71
N ARG A 101 -2.24 -8.75 7.21
CA ARG A 101 -3.70 -8.71 7.34
C ARG A 101 -4.16 -8.68 8.80
N GLN A 102 -3.61 -9.56 9.65
CA GLN A 102 -3.93 -9.56 11.09
C GLN A 102 -3.63 -8.22 11.76
N HIS A 103 -2.49 -7.60 11.46
CA HIS A 103 -2.16 -6.27 11.99
C HIS A 103 -3.10 -5.19 11.45
N MET A 104 -3.53 -5.32 10.19
CA MET A 104 -4.54 -4.42 9.62
C MET A 104 -5.90 -4.58 10.29
N ASP A 105 -6.36 -5.80 10.52
CA ASP A 105 -7.63 -6.07 11.19
C ASP A 105 -7.59 -5.63 12.67
N ALA A 106 -6.49 -5.89 13.38
CA ALA A 106 -6.35 -5.52 14.79
C ALA A 106 -6.40 -4.00 15.00
N ARG A 107 -5.94 -3.22 14.03
CA ARG A 107 -5.79 -1.78 14.15
C ARG A 107 -6.83 -0.99 13.35
N PHE A 108 -7.42 -1.62 12.35
CA PHE A 108 -8.38 -1.03 11.40
C PHE A 108 -9.51 -1.98 11.02
N GLY A 109 -9.87 -2.85 11.94
CA GLY A 109 -10.97 -3.78 11.79
C GLY A 109 -12.31 -3.11 11.54
N GLU A 110 -13.35 -3.91 11.71
CA GLU A 110 -14.67 -3.65 11.14
C GLU A 110 -15.21 -2.23 11.37
N GLU A 111 -15.09 -1.68 12.58
CA GLU A 111 -15.58 -0.33 12.88
C GLU A 111 -14.96 0.76 12.01
N ARG A 112 -13.64 0.77 11.84
CA ARG A 112 -12.95 1.78 11.02
C ARG A 112 -13.24 1.58 9.54
N PHE A 113 -13.40 0.33 9.12
CA PHE A 113 -13.83 0.00 7.76
C PHE A 113 -15.23 0.54 7.49
N GLN A 114 -16.18 0.37 8.40
CA GLN A 114 -17.53 0.93 8.25
C GLN A 114 -17.54 2.45 8.21
N VAL A 115 -16.79 3.13 9.10
CA VAL A 115 -16.64 4.60 9.06
C VAL A 115 -16.08 5.08 7.71
N MET A 116 -15.13 4.35 7.14
CA MET A 116 -14.60 4.64 5.80
C MET A 116 -15.68 4.49 4.72
N LEU A 117 -16.46 3.41 4.74
CA LEU A 117 -17.55 3.20 3.78
C LEU A 117 -18.63 4.29 3.90
N GLU A 118 -19.01 4.63 5.12
CA GLU A 118 -19.97 5.71 5.39
C GLU A 118 -19.48 7.06 4.89
N THR A 119 -18.18 7.34 5.03
CA THR A 119 -17.56 8.57 4.50
C THR A 119 -17.70 8.65 2.98
N VAL A 120 -17.43 7.55 2.27
CA VAL A 120 -17.59 7.50 0.81
C VAL A 120 -19.05 7.65 0.40
N ARG A 121 -19.97 6.94 1.07
CA ARG A 121 -21.41 7.05 0.81
C ARG A 121 -21.91 8.48 1.03
N ARG A 122 -21.43 9.17 2.07
CA ARG A 122 -21.74 10.59 2.30
C ARG A 122 -21.27 11.46 1.13
N TRP A 123 -20.03 11.30 0.67
CA TRP A 123 -19.54 12.05 -0.49
C TRP A 123 -20.36 11.81 -1.76
N GLN A 124 -20.88 10.58 -1.96
CA GLN A 124 -21.78 10.26 -3.06
C GLN A 124 -23.13 10.98 -2.92
N LEU A 125 -23.74 10.95 -1.71
CA LEU A 125 -24.99 11.66 -1.43
C LEU A 125 -24.86 13.18 -1.61
N GLU A 126 -23.70 13.73 -1.26
CA GLU A 126 -23.37 15.15 -1.46
C GLU A 126 -23.01 15.50 -2.92
N GLY A 127 -22.99 14.52 -3.82
CA GLY A 127 -22.65 14.72 -5.24
C GLY A 127 -21.16 15.04 -5.50
N LYS A 128 -20.28 14.80 -4.53
CA LYS A 128 -18.85 15.11 -4.62
C LYS A 128 -18.02 14.08 -5.38
N ILE A 129 -18.53 12.84 -5.46
CA ILE A 129 -17.94 11.75 -6.27
C ILE A 129 -19.05 10.97 -6.96
N ASN A 130 -18.68 10.23 -8.01
CA ASN A 130 -19.61 9.47 -8.83
C ASN A 130 -20.39 8.42 -7.99
N PRO A 131 -21.74 8.47 -7.97
CA PRO A 131 -22.57 7.55 -7.18
C PRO A 131 -22.54 6.10 -7.70
N ALA A 132 -22.05 5.86 -8.92
CA ALA A 132 -21.89 4.52 -9.47
C ALA A 132 -20.63 3.79 -8.95
N LEU A 133 -19.72 4.48 -8.26
CA LEU A 133 -18.55 3.84 -7.65
C LEU A 133 -18.98 2.97 -6.47
N SER A 134 -18.40 1.76 -6.35
CA SER A 134 -18.57 0.96 -5.12
C SER A 134 -17.68 1.54 -4.01
N PRO A 135 -18.27 1.88 -2.84
CA PRO A 135 -17.50 2.31 -1.67
C PRO A 135 -16.44 1.29 -1.24
N GLU A 136 -16.75 0.01 -1.35
CA GLU A 136 -15.89 -1.11 -0.96
C GLU A 136 -14.67 -1.24 -1.89
N LEU A 137 -14.79 -0.81 -3.15
CA LEU A 137 -13.72 -0.95 -4.15
C LEU A 137 -12.89 0.31 -4.36
N LEU A 138 -13.38 1.49 -3.96
CA LEU A 138 -12.77 2.78 -4.30
C LEU A 138 -11.29 2.86 -3.94
N PHE A 139 -10.95 2.65 -2.66
CA PHE A 139 -9.57 2.80 -2.19
C PHE A 139 -8.64 1.75 -2.79
N THR A 140 -9.04 0.47 -2.81
CA THR A 140 -8.24 -0.60 -3.41
C THR A 140 -7.98 -0.36 -4.89
N THR A 141 -8.96 0.18 -5.62
CA THR A 141 -8.80 0.54 -7.03
C THR A 141 -7.76 1.64 -7.20
N VAL A 142 -7.87 2.73 -6.44
CA VAL A 142 -6.93 3.86 -6.50
C VAL A 142 -5.51 3.44 -6.11
N ILE A 143 -5.37 2.63 -5.06
CA ILE A 143 -4.07 2.08 -4.66
C ILE A 143 -3.47 1.23 -5.79
N SER A 144 -4.29 0.37 -6.41
CA SER A 144 -3.84 -0.53 -7.48
C SER A 144 -3.39 0.21 -8.73
N LEU A 145 -4.05 1.32 -9.10
CA LEU A 145 -3.63 2.17 -10.21
C LEU A 145 -2.20 2.69 -10.07
N VAL A 146 -1.73 2.84 -8.83
CA VAL A 146 -0.37 3.33 -8.55
C VAL A 146 0.59 2.17 -8.28
N LEU A 147 0.29 1.30 -7.33
CA LEU A 147 1.25 0.32 -6.82
C LEU A 147 1.50 -0.85 -7.78
N VAL A 148 0.52 -1.26 -8.58
CA VAL A 148 0.72 -2.35 -9.55
C VAL A 148 1.78 -1.97 -10.60
N PRO A 149 1.73 -0.80 -11.26
CA PRO A 149 2.83 -0.34 -12.11
C PRO A 149 4.18 -0.34 -11.39
N PHE A 150 4.27 0.26 -10.20
CA PHE A 150 5.51 0.34 -9.42
C PHE A 150 6.10 -1.04 -9.07
N SER A 151 5.26 -2.04 -8.82
CA SER A 151 5.71 -3.42 -8.57
C SER A 151 6.37 -4.07 -9.80
N ARG A 152 6.11 -3.53 -11.01
CA ARG A 152 6.52 -4.13 -12.29
C ARG A 152 7.58 -3.34 -13.04
N ILE A 153 7.71 -2.03 -12.84
CA ILE A 153 8.64 -1.18 -13.61
C ILE A 153 10.11 -1.67 -13.55
N HIS A 154 10.52 -2.30 -12.45
CA HIS A 154 11.88 -2.80 -12.27
C HIS A 154 12.10 -4.21 -12.85
N SER A 155 11.04 -4.96 -13.10
CA SER A 155 11.09 -6.37 -13.49
C SER A 155 10.58 -6.64 -14.91
N ASP A 156 9.79 -5.73 -15.49
CA ASP A 156 9.21 -5.86 -16.83
C ASP A 156 9.91 -4.89 -17.81
N PRO A 157 10.76 -5.39 -18.74
CA PRO A 157 11.46 -4.56 -19.72
C PRO A 157 10.53 -3.68 -20.57
N ARG A 158 9.27 -4.09 -20.75
CA ARG A 158 8.28 -3.32 -21.52
C ARG A 158 7.85 -2.02 -20.82
N LEU A 159 8.10 -1.91 -19.51
CA LEU A 159 7.72 -0.75 -18.70
C LEU A 159 8.91 0.16 -18.39
N GLN A 160 10.09 -0.05 -18.98
CA GLN A 160 11.31 0.74 -18.67
C GLN A 160 11.16 2.24 -18.91
N ALA A 161 10.32 2.66 -19.86
CA ALA A 161 10.06 4.07 -20.14
C ALA A 161 9.06 4.71 -19.15
N VAL A 162 8.34 3.90 -18.35
CA VAL A 162 7.36 4.37 -17.38
C VAL A 162 8.08 4.88 -16.14
N ASN A 163 7.89 6.16 -15.83
CA ASN A 163 8.43 6.78 -14.60
C ASN A 163 7.29 7.17 -13.64
N ARG A 164 7.65 7.65 -12.45
CA ARG A 164 6.69 8.09 -11.42
C ARG A 164 5.68 9.09 -11.96
N GLN A 165 6.13 10.09 -12.74
CA GLN A 165 5.24 11.12 -13.25
C GLN A 165 4.23 10.54 -14.27
N THR A 166 4.66 9.60 -15.12
CA THR A 166 3.77 8.89 -16.04
C THR A 166 2.69 8.12 -15.28
N ILE A 167 3.04 7.44 -14.18
CA ILE A 167 2.08 6.69 -13.36
C ILE A 167 1.07 7.63 -12.70
N ILE A 168 1.54 8.73 -12.09
CA ILE A 168 0.67 9.74 -11.44
C ILE A 168 -0.29 10.33 -12.48
N SER A 169 0.22 10.86 -13.58
CA SER A 169 -0.60 11.49 -14.62
C SER A 169 -1.61 10.53 -15.22
N HIS A 170 -1.24 9.25 -15.42
CA HIS A 170 -2.17 8.23 -15.91
C HIS A 170 -3.28 7.91 -14.90
N ALA A 171 -2.94 7.71 -13.62
CA ALA A 171 -3.91 7.42 -12.58
C ALA A 171 -4.89 8.59 -12.38
N LEU A 172 -4.40 9.82 -12.35
CA LEU A 172 -5.23 11.03 -12.22
C LEU A 172 -6.14 11.24 -13.45
N ALA A 173 -5.63 10.99 -14.66
CA ALA A 173 -6.46 11.07 -15.87
C ALA A 173 -7.61 10.06 -15.84
N LEU A 174 -7.33 8.81 -15.43
CA LEU A 174 -8.37 7.77 -15.32
C LEU A 174 -9.39 8.10 -14.21
N MET A 175 -8.95 8.66 -13.09
CA MET A 175 -9.84 9.10 -12.01
C MET A 175 -10.72 10.29 -12.42
N GLY A 176 -10.17 11.25 -13.16
CA GLY A 176 -10.87 12.47 -13.55
C GLY A 176 -11.80 12.30 -14.75
N HIS A 177 -11.42 11.46 -15.72
CA HIS A 177 -12.09 11.38 -17.02
C HIS A 177 -12.55 9.95 -17.40
N GLY A 178 -12.18 8.94 -16.63
CA GLY A 178 -12.41 7.55 -17.03
C GLY A 178 -11.61 7.19 -18.29
N VAL A 179 -12.13 6.24 -19.07
CA VAL A 179 -11.48 5.78 -20.32
C VAL A 179 -11.94 6.57 -21.54
N GLY A 180 -13.21 6.95 -21.57
CA GLY A 180 -13.78 7.82 -22.61
C GLY A 180 -13.78 9.25 -22.09
N GLY A 181 -12.66 9.95 -22.26
CA GLY A 181 -12.60 11.40 -22.05
C GLY A 181 -13.48 12.15 -23.03
#